data_AF-A0A2E7RAP9-F1
#
_entry.id   AF-A0A2E7RAP9-F1
#
_cell.length_a   1.000
_cell.length_b   1.000
_cell.length_c   1.000
_cell.angle_alpha   90.00
_cell.angle_beta   90.00
_cell.angle_gamma   90.00
#
_symmetry.space_group_name_H-M   'P 1'
#
loop_
_entity.id
_entity.type
_entity.pdbx_description
1 polymer ?
#
loop_
_entity_poly.entity_id
_entity_poly.type
_entity_poly.pdbx_seq_one_letter_code
_entity_poly.pdbx_strand_id
1 'polypeptide(L)'
;MTVQDKIPVTILTGFLGAGKTSAIRHLLETANGKRLALIINEFGDLGVDGEIVKGCGIEGCADEDVLELANGCICCTVADNFLPTIETILARPDAPDHIIIETSGLALPKPLIKAFNWPEVRNRVTVDGVVAVVDGPAVADGLFAMDPSAVDAQQQNDVSLDHESPLEELLEEQLGSADLVLLNKMDMVAPDAVRGVTEDIKSSVRAGVKLLNSEHGRIDAAILLGLNAAAEGDLASRYSHHDGADHDHDHDDFTSFAVETGAFASPEALTERLVTLVKEHDLLRVKGFAAIEGKQMRLVVQGVGGRFSTYFDRPWNVSERPSSRMVFIGLAGLDEIAIRLGFAPH
;
A
#
# COMPACT_ATOMS: atom_id res chain seq x y z
N MET A 1 23.85 21.84 -12.38
CA MET A 1 22.94 21.17 -11.45
C MET A 1 22.57 19.85 -12.09
N THR A 2 23.18 18.76 -11.64
CA THR A 2 22.80 17.42 -12.06
C THR A 2 21.38 17.15 -11.57
N VAL A 3 20.47 16.83 -12.47
CA VAL A 3 19.13 16.35 -12.11
C VAL A 3 19.37 15.11 -11.25
N GLN A 4 18.90 15.14 -10.01
CA GLN A 4 18.97 13.97 -9.14
C GLN A 4 17.87 13.04 -9.65
N ASP A 5 18.25 11.98 -10.36
CA ASP A 5 17.31 11.03 -10.93
C ASP A 5 16.49 10.39 -9.80
N LYS A 6 15.18 10.26 -10.02
CA LYS A 6 14.27 9.63 -9.06
C LYS A 6 14.66 8.17 -8.87
N ILE A 7 14.57 7.67 -7.64
CA ILE A 7 14.81 6.25 -7.39
C ILE A 7 13.60 5.44 -7.88
N PRO A 8 13.79 4.46 -8.79
CA PRO A 8 12.72 3.63 -9.31
C PRO A 8 12.21 2.64 -8.26
N VAL A 9 10.90 2.37 -8.32
CA VAL A 9 10.21 1.44 -7.41
C VAL A 9 9.43 0.40 -8.20
N THR A 10 9.67 -0.88 -7.96
CA THR A 10 8.85 -1.97 -8.50
C THR A 10 7.94 -2.52 -7.41
N ILE A 11 6.65 -2.59 -7.70
CA ILE A 11 5.64 -3.17 -6.81
C ILE A 11 5.38 -4.61 -7.25
N LEU A 12 5.58 -5.57 -6.36
CA LEU A 12 5.25 -6.98 -6.58
C LEU A 12 3.92 -7.30 -5.87
N THR A 13 2.94 -7.79 -6.63
CA THR A 13 1.61 -8.17 -6.14
C THR A 13 1.21 -9.56 -6.60
N GLY A 14 0.10 -10.09 -6.09
CA GLY A 14 -0.41 -11.43 -6.39
C GLY A 14 -0.78 -12.20 -5.13
N PHE A 15 -1.63 -13.22 -5.25
CA PHE A 15 -2.11 -14.00 -4.11
C PHE A 15 -1.03 -14.72 -3.30
N LEU A 16 -1.41 -15.13 -2.09
CA LEU A 16 -0.61 -16.00 -1.24
C LEU A 16 -0.23 -17.28 -2.02
N GLY A 17 1.03 -17.68 -1.92
CA GLY A 17 1.52 -18.90 -2.59
C GLY A 17 1.85 -18.74 -4.08
N ALA A 18 1.57 -17.60 -4.73
CA ALA A 18 1.92 -17.39 -6.14
C ALA A 18 3.44 -17.38 -6.42
N GLY A 19 4.25 -17.18 -5.37
CA GLY A 19 5.73 -17.25 -5.44
C GLY A 19 6.42 -15.88 -5.49
N LYS A 20 5.79 -14.83 -4.95
CA LYS A 20 6.38 -13.48 -4.80
C LYS A 20 7.73 -13.51 -4.08
N THR A 21 7.79 -14.12 -2.89
CA THR A 21 9.01 -14.28 -2.08
C THR A 21 10.13 -14.99 -2.85
N SER A 22 9.78 -16.01 -3.66
CA SER A 22 10.75 -16.72 -4.51
C SER A 22 11.30 -15.83 -5.62
N ALA A 23 10.44 -15.00 -6.23
CA ALA A 23 10.87 -14.04 -7.26
C ALA A 23 11.76 -12.93 -6.68
N ILE A 24 11.45 -12.43 -5.48
CA ILE A 24 12.27 -11.43 -4.77
C ILE A 24 13.63 -12.02 -4.43
N ARG A 25 13.67 -13.24 -3.89
CA ARG A 25 14.94 -13.93 -3.60
C ARG A 25 15.79 -14.07 -4.86
N HIS A 26 15.20 -14.55 -5.95
CA HIS A 26 15.93 -14.68 -7.20
C HIS A 26 16.45 -13.33 -7.72
N LEU A 27 15.65 -12.27 -7.58
CA LEU A 27 16.03 -10.91 -7.92
C LEU A 27 17.23 -10.44 -7.10
N LEU A 28 17.23 -10.64 -5.78
CA LEU A 28 18.35 -10.27 -4.91
C LEU A 28 19.64 -11.02 -5.29
N GLU A 29 19.54 -12.31 -5.63
CA GLU A 29 20.68 -13.13 -6.08
C GLU A 29 21.22 -12.72 -7.47
N THR A 30 20.39 -12.09 -8.31
CA THR A 30 20.71 -11.75 -9.72
C THR A 30 20.77 -10.26 -10.02
N ALA A 31 20.71 -9.40 -8.99
CA ALA A 31 20.70 -7.94 -9.10
C ALA A 31 21.99 -7.33 -9.70
N ASN A 32 23.03 -8.14 -9.92
CA ASN A 32 24.27 -7.78 -10.61
C ASN A 32 24.92 -6.49 -10.08
N GLY A 33 24.98 -6.35 -8.75
CA GLY A 33 25.64 -5.22 -8.07
C GLY A 33 24.79 -3.96 -7.88
N LYS A 34 23.49 -3.98 -8.25
CA LYS A 34 22.55 -2.92 -7.84
C LYS A 34 22.24 -3.03 -6.35
N ARG A 35 22.20 -1.89 -5.66
CA ARG A 35 21.76 -1.77 -4.26
C ARG A 35 20.24 -1.73 -4.23
N LEU A 36 19.62 -2.75 -3.68
CA LEU A 36 18.16 -2.87 -3.60
C LEU A 36 17.71 -2.60 -2.16
N ALA A 37 16.65 -1.81 -2.00
CA ALA A 37 15.93 -1.72 -0.74
C ALA A 37 14.63 -2.50 -0.86
N LEU A 38 14.37 -3.43 0.07
CA LEU A 38 13.17 -4.24 0.07
C LEU A 38 12.22 -3.81 1.19
N ILE A 39 10.95 -3.63 0.84
CA ILE A 39 9.85 -3.39 1.77
C ILE A 39 8.85 -4.54 1.64
N ILE A 40 8.73 -5.36 2.69
CA ILE A 40 7.78 -6.48 2.72
C ILE A 40 6.59 -6.09 3.59
N ASN A 41 5.39 -6.10 3.03
CA ASN A 41 4.13 -5.87 3.76
C ASN A 41 3.42 -7.20 4.00
N GLU A 42 3.73 -7.88 5.11
CA GLU A 42 3.09 -9.13 5.54
C GLU A 42 2.20 -8.95 6.79
N PHE A 43 1.17 -9.79 6.92
CA PHE A 43 0.32 -9.90 8.11
C PHE A 43 0.25 -11.37 8.55
N GLY A 44 0.70 -11.68 9.76
CA GLY A 44 0.67 -13.05 10.34
C GLY A 44 1.89 -13.39 11.20
N ASP A 45 1.75 -14.35 12.12
CA ASP A 45 2.70 -14.72 13.19
C ASP A 45 3.95 -15.49 12.71
N LEU A 46 4.32 -15.36 11.45
CA LEU A 46 5.45 -16.03 10.84
C LEU A 46 6.17 -15.03 9.93
N GLY A 47 7.05 -14.21 10.51
CA GLY A 47 8.08 -13.43 9.80
C GLY A 47 9.12 -14.32 9.07
N VAL A 48 8.67 -15.47 8.56
CA VAL A 48 9.47 -16.47 7.88
C VAL A 48 9.95 -15.91 6.56
N ASP A 49 9.19 -15.04 5.88
CA ASP A 49 9.62 -14.47 4.60
C ASP A 49 10.75 -13.45 4.78
N GLY A 50 10.69 -12.61 5.82
CA GLY A 50 11.79 -11.72 6.22
C GLY A 50 13.04 -12.50 6.66
N GLU A 51 12.88 -13.55 7.46
CA GLU A 51 13.98 -14.43 7.88
C GLU A 51 14.54 -15.30 6.75
N ILE A 52 13.74 -15.73 5.78
CA ILE A 52 14.18 -16.44 4.56
C ILE A 52 15.10 -15.55 3.74
N VAL A 53 14.77 -14.27 3.62
CA VAL A 53 15.60 -13.32 2.87
C VAL A 53 16.87 -12.95 3.66
N LYS A 54 16.75 -12.64 4.96
CA LYS A 54 17.89 -12.29 5.84
C LYS A 54 18.86 -13.45 6.07
N GLY A 55 18.36 -14.68 6.17
CA GLY A 55 19.15 -15.89 6.47
C GLY A 55 19.99 -16.44 5.31
N CYS A 56 19.90 -15.87 4.10
CA CYS A 56 20.51 -16.45 2.90
C CYS A 56 21.97 -16.03 2.64
N GLY A 57 22.56 -15.11 3.42
CA GLY A 57 23.98 -14.77 3.30
C GLY A 57 24.39 -14.29 1.89
N ILE A 58 23.50 -13.52 1.24
CA ILE A 58 23.71 -13.03 -0.13
C ILE A 58 24.83 -11.97 -0.11
N GLU A 59 25.91 -12.20 -0.86
CA GLU A 59 27.00 -11.22 -1.02
C GLU A 59 26.45 -9.91 -1.62
N GLY A 60 26.46 -8.83 -0.82
CA GLY A 60 25.98 -7.50 -1.24
C GLY A 60 24.58 -7.13 -0.78
N CYS A 61 23.89 -7.98 -0.02
CA CYS A 61 22.65 -7.63 0.69
C CYS A 61 22.92 -7.67 2.19
N ALA A 62 23.09 -6.49 2.80
CA ALA A 62 23.25 -6.41 4.26
C ALA A 62 21.88 -6.55 4.93
N ASP A 63 21.83 -7.04 6.18
CA ASP A 63 20.57 -7.17 6.93
C ASP A 63 19.78 -5.84 7.04
N GLU A 64 20.49 -4.72 6.90
CA GLU A 64 19.95 -3.36 6.85
C GLU A 64 19.23 -3.02 5.53
N ASP A 65 19.40 -3.78 4.46
CA ASP A 65 18.78 -3.58 3.13
C ASP A 65 17.35 -4.14 3.05
N VAL A 66 16.96 -4.98 4.01
CA VAL A 66 15.62 -5.56 4.13
C VAL A 66 14.87 -4.89 5.29
N LEU A 67 13.98 -3.96 4.96
CA LEU A 67 13.10 -3.34 5.94
C LEU A 67 11.78 -4.10 6.01
N GLU A 68 11.62 -4.81 7.11
CA GLU A 68 10.40 -5.54 7.43
C GLU A 68 9.44 -4.61 8.18
N LEU A 69 8.21 -4.49 7.69
CA LEU A 69 7.16 -3.75 8.37
C LEU A 69 6.37 -4.69 9.25
N ALA A 70 6.80 -4.81 10.51
CA ALA A 70 6.00 -5.47 11.54
C ALA A 70 4.75 -4.61 11.81
N ASN A 71 3.57 -5.22 11.64
CA ASN A 71 2.23 -4.63 11.73
C ASN A 71 1.72 -4.03 10.40
N GLY A 72 1.33 -4.95 9.51
CA GLY A 72 0.82 -4.72 8.16
C GLY A 72 0.00 -3.45 7.99
N CYS A 73 0.28 -2.76 6.88
CA CYS A 73 -0.61 -1.90 6.11
C CYS A 73 0.22 -0.91 5.28
N ILE A 74 0.73 -1.35 4.13
CA ILE A 74 1.03 -0.42 3.03
C ILE A 74 -0.21 -0.17 2.17
N CYS A 75 -1.17 -1.09 2.14
CA CYS A 75 -2.36 -1.03 1.28
C CYS A 75 -3.57 -0.32 1.91
N CYS A 76 -3.73 -0.37 3.24
CA CYS A 76 -4.97 0.10 3.89
C CYS A 76 -4.75 1.23 4.93
N THR A 77 -3.54 1.35 5.49
CA THR A 77 -3.01 2.56 6.14
C THR A 77 -1.77 3.08 5.41
N VAL A 78 -1.92 3.22 4.08
CA VAL A 78 -0.93 3.75 3.12
C VAL A 78 -0.15 4.98 3.62
N ALA A 79 -0.68 5.75 4.58
CA ALA A 79 -0.04 6.96 5.08
C ALA A 79 0.86 6.79 6.31
N ASP A 80 0.56 5.87 7.22
CA ASP A 80 1.13 5.94 8.58
C ASP A 80 2.51 5.29 8.66
N ASN A 81 2.76 4.22 7.89
CA ASN A 81 4.06 3.54 7.85
C ASN A 81 4.82 3.71 6.52
N PHE A 82 4.15 3.99 5.40
CA PHE A 82 4.80 4.12 4.08
C PHE A 82 5.75 5.32 4.01
N LEU A 83 5.25 6.52 4.36
CA LEU A 83 6.04 7.75 4.29
C LEU A 83 7.30 7.69 5.17
N PRO A 84 7.19 7.34 6.48
CA PRO A 84 8.37 7.21 7.32
C PRO A 84 9.38 6.17 6.81
N THR A 85 8.90 5.07 6.22
CA THR A 85 9.76 4.01 5.70
C THR A 85 10.51 4.46 4.45
N ILE A 86 9.80 5.08 3.50
CA ILE A 86 10.41 5.66 2.31
C ILE A 86 11.41 6.75 2.72
N GLU A 87 11.05 7.64 3.64
CA GLU A 87 11.98 8.66 4.15
C GLU A 87 13.23 8.05 4.79
N THR A 88 13.08 6.97 5.57
CA THR A 88 14.20 6.24 6.20
C THR A 88 15.12 5.63 5.14
N ILE A 89 14.57 4.99 4.12
CA ILE A 89 15.34 4.43 3.00
C ILE A 89 16.10 5.53 2.26
N LEU A 90 15.41 6.63 1.97
CA LEU A 90 15.97 7.74 1.20
C LEU A 90 16.95 8.61 2.03
N ALA A 91 17.00 8.45 3.35
CA ALA A 91 17.93 9.14 4.25
C ALA A 91 19.24 8.37 4.47
N ARG A 92 19.38 7.16 3.91
CA ARG A 92 20.61 6.36 4.00
C ARG A 92 21.80 7.08 3.35
N PRO A 93 23.01 6.97 3.90
CA PRO A 93 24.22 7.53 3.29
C PRO A 93 24.44 6.99 1.87
N ASP A 94 24.21 5.69 1.72
CA ASP A 94 24.21 4.97 0.46
C ASP A 94 22.76 4.69 0.04
N ALA A 95 22.18 5.64 -0.70
CA ALA A 95 20.82 5.48 -1.21
C ALA A 95 20.73 4.27 -2.17
N PRO A 96 19.63 3.50 -2.14
CA PRO A 96 19.47 2.37 -3.03
C PRO A 96 19.33 2.82 -4.49
N ASP A 97 19.71 1.93 -5.41
CA ASP A 97 19.54 2.13 -6.84
C ASP A 97 18.10 1.79 -7.28
N HIS A 98 17.38 0.96 -6.50
CA HIS A 98 15.99 0.57 -6.76
C HIS A 98 15.29 0.15 -5.46
N ILE A 99 13.98 0.39 -5.35
CA ILE A 99 13.16 -0.08 -4.22
C ILE A 99 12.19 -1.16 -4.70
N ILE A 100 12.10 -2.27 -3.98
CA ILE A 100 11.11 -3.33 -4.21
C ILE A 100 10.09 -3.28 -3.10
N ILE A 101 8.81 -3.23 -3.46
CA ILE A 101 7.71 -3.30 -2.49
C ILE A 101 6.90 -4.55 -2.77
N GLU A 102 6.91 -5.48 -1.83
CA GLU A 102 5.99 -6.62 -1.83
C GLU A 102 4.69 -6.23 -1.12
N THR A 103 3.57 -6.43 -1.82
CA THR A 103 2.24 -6.29 -1.24
C THR A 103 1.79 -7.62 -0.64
N SER A 104 0.90 -7.58 0.36
CA SER A 104 0.27 -8.80 0.86
C SER A 104 -0.53 -9.49 -0.26
N GLY A 105 -0.89 -10.76 -0.04
CA GLY A 105 -1.67 -11.56 -1.01
C GLY A 105 -2.97 -10.91 -1.47
N LEU A 106 -3.53 -10.03 -0.64
CA LEU A 106 -4.83 -9.39 -0.82
C LEU A 106 -4.72 -7.87 -0.98
N ALA A 107 -3.51 -7.32 -0.97
CA ALA A 107 -3.31 -5.90 -1.09
C ALA A 107 -3.46 -5.45 -2.55
N LEU A 108 -4.22 -4.36 -2.75
CA LEU A 108 -4.39 -3.74 -4.06
C LEU A 108 -3.23 -2.77 -4.38
N PRO A 109 -2.63 -2.85 -5.57
CA PRO A 109 -1.53 -1.94 -5.95
C PRO A 109 -1.98 -0.49 -6.13
N LYS A 110 -3.21 -0.24 -6.60
CA LYS A 110 -3.66 1.11 -7.01
C LYS A 110 -3.63 2.14 -5.88
N PRO A 111 -4.09 1.88 -4.65
CA PRO A 111 -3.91 2.78 -3.50
C PRO A 111 -2.44 3.09 -3.18
N LEU A 112 -1.55 2.09 -3.28
CA LEU A 112 -0.12 2.26 -3.08
C LEU A 112 0.50 3.15 -4.16
N ILE A 113 0.17 2.93 -5.43
CA ILE A 113 0.64 3.77 -6.56
C ILE A 113 0.22 5.23 -6.34
N LYS A 114 -1.00 5.48 -5.85
CA LYS A 114 -1.48 6.85 -5.54
C LYS A 114 -0.61 7.55 -4.48
N ALA A 115 -0.03 6.82 -3.52
CA ALA A 115 0.83 7.37 -2.48
C ALA A 115 2.12 8.01 -3.03
N PHE A 116 2.64 7.48 -4.14
CA PHE A 116 3.83 8.02 -4.79
C PHE A 116 3.62 9.42 -5.39
N ASN A 117 2.36 9.83 -5.59
CA ASN A 117 2.03 11.19 -6.05
C ASN A 117 2.02 12.24 -4.91
N TRP A 118 2.25 11.83 -3.65
CA TRP A 118 2.33 12.77 -2.53
C TRP A 118 3.53 13.72 -2.65
N PRO A 119 3.39 15.01 -2.30
CA PRO A 119 4.44 16.02 -2.46
C PRO A 119 5.81 15.64 -1.88
N GLU A 120 5.80 14.89 -0.77
CA GLU A 120 6.97 14.43 -0.02
C GLU A 120 7.79 13.37 -0.80
N VAL A 121 7.13 12.62 -1.68
CA VAL A 121 7.64 11.41 -2.32
C VAL A 121 7.83 11.59 -3.83
N ARG A 122 6.90 12.29 -4.50
CA ARG A 122 6.82 12.42 -5.97
C ARG A 122 8.06 12.96 -6.66
N ASN A 123 8.91 13.70 -5.93
CA ASN A 123 10.12 14.32 -6.46
C ASN A 123 11.38 13.46 -6.23
N ARG A 124 11.30 12.39 -5.43
CA ARG A 124 12.44 11.57 -5.02
C ARG A 124 12.40 10.15 -5.56
N VAL A 125 11.20 9.63 -5.80
CA VAL A 125 10.97 8.26 -6.29
C VAL A 125 9.94 8.25 -7.42
N THR A 126 9.93 7.17 -8.21
CA THR A 126 8.99 6.93 -9.32
C THR A 126 8.61 5.46 -9.35
N VAL A 127 7.38 5.12 -9.73
CA VAL A 127 6.96 3.72 -9.82
C VAL A 127 7.37 3.18 -11.19
N ASP A 128 8.45 2.40 -11.19
CA ASP A 128 8.99 1.72 -12.38
C ASP A 128 7.94 0.82 -13.02
N GLY A 129 7.17 0.10 -12.20
CA GLY A 129 6.01 -0.66 -12.65
C GLY A 129 5.44 -1.58 -11.59
N VAL A 130 4.28 -2.15 -11.91
CA VAL A 130 3.62 -3.18 -11.11
C VAL A 130 3.78 -4.54 -11.77
N VAL A 131 4.22 -5.53 -11.00
CA VAL A 131 4.39 -6.91 -11.44
C VAL A 131 3.42 -7.78 -10.67
N ALA A 132 2.45 -8.36 -11.38
CA ALA A 132 1.54 -9.35 -10.81
C ALA A 132 2.14 -10.76 -10.98
N VAL A 133 2.35 -11.46 -9.88
CA VAL A 133 2.78 -12.86 -9.86
C VAL A 133 1.56 -13.75 -9.76
N VAL A 134 1.39 -14.64 -10.72
CA VAL A 134 0.21 -15.50 -10.86
C VAL A 134 0.64 -16.96 -10.83
N ASP A 135 -0.11 -17.79 -10.11
CA ASP A 135 0.13 -19.23 -10.01
C ASP A 135 -0.45 -19.95 -11.24
N GLY A 136 0.42 -20.46 -12.13
CA GLY A 136 0.01 -21.14 -13.36
C GLY A 136 -0.87 -22.38 -13.12
N PRO A 137 -0.49 -23.31 -12.22
CA PRO A 137 -1.33 -24.44 -11.83
C PRO A 137 -2.72 -24.04 -11.32
N ALA A 138 -2.80 -23.01 -10.47
CA ALA A 138 -4.10 -22.55 -9.98
C ALA A 138 -5.01 -22.13 -11.14
N VAL A 139 -4.48 -21.33 -12.09
CA VAL A 139 -5.23 -20.91 -13.28
C VAL A 139 -5.62 -22.11 -14.16
N ALA A 140 -4.72 -23.08 -14.32
CA ALA A 140 -5.00 -24.30 -15.09
C ALA A 140 -6.18 -25.10 -14.52
N ASP A 141 -6.35 -25.07 -13.20
CA ASP A 141 -7.45 -25.71 -12.48
C ASP A 141 -8.72 -24.84 -12.42
N GLY A 142 -8.71 -23.66 -13.05
CA GLY A 142 -9.81 -22.69 -13.02
C GLY A 142 -9.94 -21.96 -11.69
N LEU A 143 -8.86 -21.91 -10.92
CA LEU A 143 -8.73 -21.21 -9.64
C LEU A 143 -7.81 -20.00 -9.78
N PHE A 144 -7.84 -19.12 -8.79
CA PHE A 144 -6.98 -17.93 -8.71
C PHE A 144 -5.84 -18.07 -7.68
N ALA A 145 -5.94 -19.07 -6.80
CA ALA A 145 -4.92 -19.42 -5.82
C ALA A 145 -4.90 -20.93 -5.59
N MET A 146 -3.75 -21.46 -5.17
CA MET A 146 -3.56 -22.89 -4.87
C MET A 146 -4.46 -23.37 -3.73
N ASP A 147 -4.68 -22.51 -2.74
CA ASP A 147 -5.57 -22.78 -1.61
C ASP A 147 -6.51 -21.57 -1.40
N PRO A 148 -7.66 -21.53 -2.08
CA PRO A 148 -8.64 -20.46 -1.89
C PRO A 148 -9.10 -20.32 -0.44
N SER A 149 -9.12 -21.41 0.34
CA SER A 149 -9.51 -21.37 1.75
C SER A 149 -8.48 -20.67 2.64
N ALA A 150 -7.20 -20.80 2.31
CA ALA A 150 -6.14 -20.04 2.96
C ALA A 150 -6.20 -18.55 2.60
N VAL A 151 -6.60 -18.23 1.36
CA VAL A 151 -6.83 -16.85 0.92
C VAL A 151 -8.05 -16.25 1.63
N ASP A 152 -9.16 -16.99 1.74
CA ASP A 152 -10.34 -16.59 2.52
C ASP A 152 -9.97 -16.35 4.00
N ALA A 153 -9.19 -17.26 4.59
CA ALA A 153 -8.72 -17.10 5.97
C ALA A 153 -7.82 -15.88 6.12
N GLN A 154 -6.96 -15.57 5.14
CA GLN A 154 -6.17 -14.35 5.13
C GLN A 154 -7.10 -13.11 5.05
N GLN A 155 -8.14 -13.16 4.22
CA GLN A 155 -9.09 -12.06 4.05
C GLN A 155 -9.87 -11.79 5.34
N GLN A 156 -10.34 -12.84 6.01
CA GLN A 156 -11.06 -12.73 7.29
C GLN A 156 -10.20 -12.19 8.43
N ASN A 157 -8.89 -12.43 8.39
CA ASN A 157 -7.95 -11.94 9.40
C ASN A 157 -7.44 -10.52 9.10
N ASP A 158 -7.61 -10.02 7.88
CA ASP A 158 -7.17 -8.69 7.49
C ASP A 158 -8.28 -7.65 7.72
N VAL A 159 -8.30 -7.10 8.94
CA VAL A 159 -9.25 -6.07 9.42
C VAL A 159 -9.27 -4.80 8.56
N SER A 160 -8.31 -4.66 7.65
CA SER A 160 -8.11 -3.47 6.82
C SER A 160 -8.70 -3.60 5.42
N LEU A 161 -9.15 -4.80 5.04
CA LEU A 161 -9.84 -5.06 3.78
C LEU A 161 -11.35 -4.93 3.97
N ASP A 162 -12.02 -4.53 2.89
CA ASP A 162 -13.45 -4.75 2.77
C ASP A 162 -13.68 -6.24 2.56
N HIS A 163 -14.22 -6.91 3.59
CA HIS A 163 -14.41 -8.37 3.60
C HIS A 163 -15.53 -8.83 2.66
N GLU A 164 -16.18 -7.92 1.92
CA GLU A 164 -17.28 -8.22 1.02
C GLU A 164 -16.86 -8.40 -0.44
N SER A 165 -15.66 -7.95 -0.85
CA SER A 165 -15.20 -8.09 -2.23
C SER A 165 -14.82 -9.54 -2.57
N PRO A 166 -15.42 -10.15 -3.61
CA PRO A 166 -15.04 -11.45 -4.12
C PRO A 166 -13.54 -11.52 -4.50
N LEU A 167 -12.89 -12.65 -4.23
CA LEU A 167 -11.49 -12.86 -4.58
C LEU A 167 -11.21 -12.78 -6.09
N GLU A 168 -12.21 -13.08 -6.91
CA GLU A 168 -12.14 -12.91 -8.36
C GLU A 168 -11.98 -11.43 -8.76
N GLU A 169 -12.71 -10.53 -8.11
CA GLU A 169 -12.57 -9.07 -8.34
C GLU A 169 -11.17 -8.59 -7.91
N LEU A 170 -10.66 -9.10 -6.79
CA LEU A 170 -9.30 -8.81 -6.33
C LEU A 170 -8.23 -9.23 -7.35
N LEU A 171 -8.41 -10.39 -7.99
CA LEU A 171 -7.50 -10.83 -9.06
C LEU A 171 -7.55 -9.87 -10.25
N GLU A 172 -8.75 -9.52 -10.69
CA GLU A 172 -8.97 -8.61 -11.81
C GLU A 172 -8.36 -7.22 -11.55
N GLU A 173 -8.43 -6.72 -10.31
CA GLU A 173 -7.78 -5.46 -9.93
C GLU A 173 -6.25 -5.56 -9.90
N GLN A 174 -5.69 -6.67 -9.40
CA GLN A 174 -4.25 -6.91 -9.40
C GLN A 174 -3.70 -7.00 -10.84
N LEU A 175 -4.40 -7.74 -11.71
CA LEU A 175 -4.07 -7.86 -13.13
C LEU A 175 -4.30 -6.57 -13.91
N GLY A 176 -5.38 -5.85 -13.61
CA GLY A 176 -5.73 -4.55 -14.17
C GLY A 176 -4.71 -3.46 -13.81
N SER A 177 -4.07 -3.60 -12.66
CA SER A 177 -3.00 -2.73 -12.19
C SER A 177 -1.61 -3.13 -12.69
N ALA A 178 -1.43 -4.29 -13.34
CA ALA A 178 -0.11 -4.80 -13.72
C ALA A 178 0.44 -4.11 -14.99
N ASP A 179 1.76 -3.91 -15.03
CA ASP A 179 2.53 -3.57 -16.23
C ASP A 179 3.24 -4.81 -16.82
N LEU A 180 3.46 -5.80 -15.97
CA LEU A 180 4.01 -7.11 -16.30
C LEU A 180 3.28 -8.18 -15.49
N VAL A 181 2.96 -9.31 -16.12
CA VAL A 181 2.48 -10.51 -15.42
C VAL A 181 3.54 -11.60 -15.48
N LEU A 182 3.91 -12.12 -14.31
CA LEU A 182 4.76 -13.27 -14.15
C LEU A 182 3.89 -14.51 -13.89
N LEU A 183 3.67 -15.33 -14.92
CA LEU A 183 3.04 -16.63 -14.80
C LEU A 183 4.06 -17.60 -14.21
N ASN A 184 3.97 -17.87 -12.91
CA ASN A 184 4.93 -18.67 -12.18
C ASN A 184 4.48 -20.14 -12.06
N LYS A 185 5.43 -21.02 -11.73
CA LYS A 185 5.23 -22.48 -11.60
C LYS A 185 4.77 -23.15 -12.89
N MET A 186 5.17 -22.61 -14.05
CA MET A 186 4.75 -23.14 -15.35
C MET A 186 5.37 -24.52 -15.64
N ASP A 187 6.39 -24.93 -14.89
CA ASP A 187 6.93 -26.29 -14.86
C ASP A 187 5.91 -27.35 -14.37
N MET A 188 4.92 -26.91 -13.60
CA MET A 188 3.86 -27.78 -13.05
C MET A 188 2.60 -27.80 -13.94
N VAL A 189 2.55 -26.98 -15.00
CA VAL A 189 1.43 -26.92 -15.93
C VAL A 189 1.67 -27.89 -17.09
N ALA A 190 0.65 -28.70 -17.41
CA ALA A 190 0.74 -29.63 -18.53
C ALA A 190 0.99 -28.88 -19.86
N PRO A 191 1.88 -29.36 -20.75
CA PRO A 191 2.27 -28.61 -21.96
C PRO A 191 1.10 -28.22 -22.89
N ASP A 192 0.04 -29.01 -22.90
CA ASP A 192 -1.19 -28.76 -23.63
C ASP A 192 -2.11 -27.71 -22.97
N ALA A 193 -2.02 -27.55 -21.65
CA ALA A 193 -2.77 -26.55 -20.87
C ALA A 193 -2.10 -25.15 -20.85
N VAL A 194 -0.77 -25.06 -21.07
CA VAL A 194 0.00 -23.80 -21.04
C VAL A 194 -0.63 -22.70 -21.89
N ARG A 195 -1.09 -23.05 -23.10
CA ARG A 195 -1.71 -22.08 -24.01
C ARG A 195 -3.05 -21.56 -23.47
N GLY A 196 -3.85 -22.43 -22.83
CA GLY A 196 -5.11 -22.04 -22.20
C GLY A 196 -4.87 -21.02 -21.09
N VAL A 197 -4.03 -21.39 -20.12
CA VAL A 197 -3.63 -20.53 -19.00
C VAL A 197 -3.13 -19.15 -19.46
N THR A 198 -2.29 -19.13 -20.49
CA THR A 198 -1.74 -17.88 -21.02
C THR A 198 -2.82 -17.01 -21.64
N GLU A 199 -3.76 -17.58 -22.41
CA GLU A 199 -4.84 -16.82 -23.03
C GLU A 199 -5.89 -16.36 -22.00
N ASP A 200 -6.17 -17.16 -20.98
CA ASP A 200 -7.09 -16.81 -19.90
C ASP A 200 -6.60 -15.56 -19.18
N ILE A 201 -5.35 -15.56 -18.70
CA ILE A 201 -4.77 -14.38 -18.04
C ILE A 201 -4.61 -13.20 -18.99
N LYS A 202 -4.27 -13.45 -20.27
CA LYS A 202 -4.15 -12.39 -21.27
C LYS A 202 -5.48 -11.69 -21.53
N SER A 203 -6.60 -12.39 -21.36
CA SER A 203 -7.94 -11.81 -21.52
C SER A 203 -8.34 -10.88 -20.36
N SER A 204 -7.71 -11.06 -19.20
CA SER A 204 -7.98 -10.30 -17.96
C SER A 204 -6.99 -9.15 -17.70
N VAL A 205 -6.04 -8.89 -18.60
CA VAL A 205 -5.05 -7.79 -18.46
C VAL A 205 -5.27 -6.69 -19.50
N ARG A 206 -4.72 -5.51 -19.21
CA ARG A 206 -4.73 -4.37 -20.14
C ARG A 206 -3.98 -4.70 -21.43
N ALA A 207 -4.42 -4.10 -22.53
CA ALA A 207 -3.73 -4.19 -23.80
C ALA A 207 -2.28 -3.68 -23.67
N GLY A 208 -1.32 -4.50 -24.10
CA GLY A 208 0.11 -4.15 -24.08
C GLY A 208 0.89 -4.73 -22.90
N VAL A 209 0.22 -5.20 -21.84
CA VAL A 209 0.84 -5.91 -20.73
C VAL A 209 1.48 -7.21 -21.25
N LYS A 210 2.73 -7.46 -20.83
CA LYS A 210 3.47 -8.67 -21.20
C LYS A 210 3.23 -9.76 -20.16
N LEU A 211 3.11 -10.99 -20.65
CA LEU A 211 3.07 -12.20 -19.81
C LEU A 211 4.39 -12.93 -20.00
N LEU A 212 5.05 -13.26 -18.90
CA LEU A 212 6.29 -14.04 -18.89
C LEU A 212 6.08 -15.30 -18.07
N ASN A 213 6.43 -16.43 -18.66
CA ASN A 213 6.42 -17.71 -17.96
C ASN A 213 7.68 -17.82 -17.11
N SER A 214 7.51 -18.39 -15.92
CA SER A 214 8.56 -18.56 -14.93
C SER A 214 8.39 -19.86 -14.17
N GLU A 215 9.51 -20.36 -13.68
CA GLU A 215 9.64 -21.54 -12.84
C GLU A 215 10.42 -21.08 -11.61
N HIS A 216 9.91 -21.40 -10.41
CA HIS A 216 10.52 -21.00 -9.14
C HIS A 216 10.78 -19.49 -8.99
N GLY A 217 9.94 -18.64 -9.60
CA GLY A 217 10.07 -17.17 -9.53
C GLY A 217 11.25 -16.61 -10.34
N ARG A 218 11.89 -17.43 -11.18
CA ARG A 218 13.04 -16.98 -11.98
C ARG A 218 12.62 -15.99 -13.07
N ILE A 219 13.23 -14.81 -13.04
CA ILE A 219 13.05 -13.74 -14.02
C ILE A 219 14.30 -12.87 -14.03
N ASP A 220 14.71 -12.41 -15.20
CA ASP A 220 15.86 -11.54 -15.33
C ASP A 220 15.63 -10.23 -14.55
N ALA A 221 16.54 -9.91 -13.64
CA ALA A 221 16.50 -8.69 -12.85
C ALA A 221 16.40 -7.42 -13.72
N ALA A 222 16.99 -7.42 -14.93
CA ALA A 222 16.90 -6.30 -15.85
C ALA A 222 15.46 -6.04 -16.33
N ILE A 223 14.60 -7.06 -16.34
CA ILE A 223 13.19 -6.94 -16.68
C ILE A 223 12.41 -6.34 -15.50
N LEU A 224 12.61 -6.86 -14.28
CA LEU A 224 11.90 -6.38 -13.09
C LEU A 224 12.31 -4.98 -12.63
N LEU A 225 13.56 -4.58 -12.91
CA LEU A 225 14.16 -3.31 -12.46
C LEU A 225 14.28 -2.26 -13.58
N GLY A 226 13.54 -2.44 -14.68
CA GLY A 226 13.68 -1.62 -15.89
C GLY A 226 12.39 -1.50 -16.70
N LEU A 227 11.24 -1.59 -16.04
CA LEU A 227 9.93 -1.51 -16.71
C LEU A 227 9.67 -0.11 -17.27
N ASN A 228 10.17 0.94 -16.61
CA ASN A 228 10.04 2.34 -16.98
C ASN A 228 8.59 2.76 -17.32
N ALA A 229 7.61 2.16 -16.66
CA ALA A 229 6.19 2.41 -16.89
C ALA A 229 5.74 3.75 -16.32
N ALA A 230 6.44 4.28 -15.30
CA ALA A 230 6.04 5.48 -14.55
C ALA A 230 4.57 5.38 -14.13
N ALA A 231 4.24 4.27 -13.46
CA ALA A 231 2.87 3.81 -13.25
C ALA A 231 1.98 4.85 -12.55
N GLU A 232 2.57 5.73 -11.73
CA GLU A 232 1.89 6.83 -11.06
C GLU A 232 1.30 7.88 -12.01
N GLY A 233 1.79 7.97 -13.25
CA GLY A 233 1.31 8.87 -14.30
C GLY A 233 0.17 8.29 -15.15
N ASP A 234 -0.11 6.99 -15.04
CA ASP A 234 -1.06 6.23 -15.85
C ASP A 234 -2.16 5.56 -14.99
N LEU A 235 -2.50 6.18 -13.87
CA LEU A 235 -3.51 5.66 -12.92
C LEU A 235 -4.89 5.49 -13.55
N ALA A 236 -5.25 6.31 -14.55
CA ALA A 236 -6.57 6.33 -15.16
C ALA A 236 -6.83 5.15 -16.12
N SER A 237 -5.78 4.50 -16.64
CA SER A 237 -5.94 3.33 -17.51
C SER A 237 -5.93 2.01 -16.76
N ARG A 238 -5.66 2.03 -15.44
CA ARG A 238 -5.56 0.85 -14.57
C ARG A 238 -6.94 0.49 -14.04
N TYR A 239 -7.43 -0.65 -14.52
CA TYR A 239 -8.74 -1.18 -14.16
C TYR A 239 -8.85 -1.39 -12.65
N SER A 240 -10.02 -1.07 -12.14
CA SER A 240 -10.46 -1.30 -10.77
C SER A 240 -11.96 -1.47 -10.87
N HIS A 241 -12.53 -2.49 -10.21
CA HIS A 241 -13.97 -2.66 -10.09
C HIS A 241 -14.61 -1.44 -9.41
N HIS A 242 -13.81 -0.67 -8.65
CA HIS A 242 -14.18 0.62 -8.10
C HIS A 242 -14.29 1.78 -9.11
N ASP A 243 -14.04 1.56 -10.42
CA ASP A 243 -14.05 2.61 -11.45
C ASP A 243 -15.19 2.46 -12.52
N GLY A 244 -15.95 1.35 -12.60
CA GLY A 244 -16.57 0.96 -13.88
C GLY A 244 -17.96 0.30 -13.95
N ALA A 245 -18.82 0.35 -12.94
CA ALA A 245 -20.22 -0.08 -13.06
C ALA A 245 -21.18 1.12 -12.94
N ASP A 246 -21.95 1.40 -14.00
CA ASP A 246 -23.23 2.14 -13.96
C ASP A 246 -24.29 1.30 -13.20
N HIS A 247 -23.95 0.98 -11.96
CA HIS A 247 -24.92 0.92 -10.91
C HIS A 247 -24.86 2.28 -10.21
N ASP A 248 -26.04 2.83 -9.93
CA ASP A 248 -26.31 3.52 -8.68
C ASP A 248 -25.88 2.63 -7.49
N HIS A 249 -24.57 2.46 -7.32
CA HIS A 249 -23.98 2.02 -6.06
C HIS A 249 -23.49 3.28 -5.38
N ASP A 250 -24.22 3.61 -4.32
CA ASP A 250 -23.82 4.50 -3.24
C ASP A 250 -22.32 4.33 -2.93
N HIS A 251 -21.49 5.12 -3.59
CA HIS A 251 -20.23 5.61 -3.03
C HIS A 251 -20.31 7.13 -2.87
N ASP A 252 -21.51 7.62 -2.52
CA ASP A 252 -21.66 8.32 -1.24
C ASP A 252 -21.67 7.23 -0.17
N ASP A 253 -20.51 6.73 0.25
CA ASP A 253 -20.46 6.02 1.52
C ASP A 253 -19.30 6.41 2.39
N PHE A 254 -18.46 7.37 1.99
CA PHE A 254 -17.62 8.09 2.96
C PHE A 254 -17.51 9.57 2.59
N THR A 255 -17.94 10.44 3.49
CA THR A 255 -17.68 11.87 3.37
C THR A 255 -16.53 12.28 4.28
N SER A 256 -15.73 13.22 3.82
CA SER A 256 -14.68 13.81 4.62
C SER A 256 -14.68 15.32 4.50
N PHE A 257 -14.47 16.00 5.62
CA PHE A 257 -14.38 17.45 5.66
C PHE A 257 -13.36 17.89 6.69
N ALA A 258 -12.77 19.06 6.42
CA ALA A 258 -11.82 19.69 7.31
C ALA A 258 -12.52 20.75 8.18
N VAL A 259 -12.27 20.70 9.49
CA VAL A 259 -12.70 21.72 10.45
C VAL A 259 -11.47 22.42 10.99
N GLU A 260 -11.46 23.74 10.85
CA GLU A 260 -10.48 24.62 11.49
C GLU A 260 -11.12 25.29 12.70
N THR A 261 -10.35 25.36 13.79
CA THR A 261 -10.82 25.97 15.04
C THR A 261 -9.66 26.50 15.90
N GLY A 262 -9.99 27.06 17.07
CA GLY A 262 -9.04 27.62 18.02
C GLY A 262 -8.21 26.58 18.79
N ALA A 263 -7.55 27.03 19.84
CA ALA A 263 -6.80 26.18 20.74
C ALA A 263 -7.71 25.44 21.74
N PHE A 264 -7.26 24.28 22.20
CA PHE A 264 -7.91 23.49 23.25
C PHE A 264 -7.13 23.59 24.56
N ALA A 265 -7.82 23.48 25.70
CA ALA A 265 -7.21 23.60 27.02
C ALA A 265 -6.13 22.54 27.30
N SER A 266 -6.34 21.29 26.89
CA SER A 266 -5.36 20.20 27.05
C SER A 266 -5.54 19.08 26.00
N PRO A 267 -4.53 18.22 25.77
CA PRO A 267 -4.65 17.04 24.92
C PRO A 267 -5.77 16.08 25.37
N GLU A 268 -5.97 15.96 26.68
CA GLU A 268 -7.00 15.10 27.28
C GLU A 268 -8.39 15.65 26.98
N ALA A 269 -8.61 16.95 27.17
CA ALA A 269 -9.88 17.60 26.86
C ALA A 269 -10.24 17.49 25.37
N LEU A 270 -9.24 17.56 24.47
CA LEU A 270 -9.42 17.32 23.05
C LEU A 270 -9.78 15.85 22.77
N THR A 271 -9.05 14.91 23.37
CA THR A 271 -9.26 13.47 23.16
C THR A 271 -10.64 13.03 23.63
N GLU A 272 -11.08 13.46 24.82
CA GLU A 272 -12.42 13.18 25.34
C GLU A 272 -13.51 13.68 24.39
N ARG A 273 -13.34 14.90 23.86
CA ARG A 273 -14.27 15.47 22.86
C ARG A 273 -14.32 14.65 21.58
N LEU A 274 -13.16 14.24 21.05
CA LEU A 274 -13.10 13.44 19.83
C LEU A 274 -13.70 12.05 20.02
N VAL A 275 -13.51 11.41 21.18
CA VAL A 275 -14.16 10.14 21.52
C VAL A 275 -15.68 10.28 21.54
N THR A 276 -16.20 11.38 22.09
CA THR A 276 -17.64 11.66 22.09
C THR A 276 -18.17 11.86 20.67
N LEU A 277 -17.51 12.70 19.87
CA LEU A 277 -17.90 12.95 18.47
C LEU A 277 -17.91 11.68 17.63
N VAL A 278 -16.91 10.81 17.83
CA VAL A 278 -16.87 9.54 17.10
C VAL A 278 -18.08 8.67 17.41
N LYS A 279 -18.49 8.59 18.68
CA LYS A 279 -19.64 7.77 19.10
C LYS A 279 -20.98 8.37 18.67
N GLU A 280 -21.09 9.70 18.65
CA GLU A 280 -22.35 10.39 18.35
C GLU A 280 -22.62 10.49 16.84
N HIS A 281 -21.57 10.49 16.03
CA HIS A 281 -21.66 10.71 14.58
C HIS A 281 -21.05 9.59 13.75
N ASP A 282 -20.83 8.40 14.34
CA ASP A 282 -20.28 7.21 13.67
C ASP A 282 -19.03 7.51 12.81
N LEU A 283 -18.14 8.35 13.34
CA LEU A 283 -16.92 8.74 12.64
C LEU A 283 -15.93 7.57 12.64
N LEU A 284 -15.37 7.30 11.47
CA LEU A 284 -14.47 6.17 11.27
C LEU A 284 -13.02 6.58 11.55
N ARG A 285 -12.64 7.79 11.15
CA ARG A 285 -11.29 8.30 11.35
C ARG A 285 -11.28 9.80 11.58
N VAL A 286 -10.41 10.23 12.49
CA VAL A 286 -10.07 11.64 12.70
C VAL A 286 -8.56 11.79 12.62
N LYS A 287 -8.08 12.73 11.81
CA LYS A 287 -6.65 13.04 11.74
C LYS A 287 -6.41 14.54 11.62
N GLY A 288 -5.33 15.02 12.21
CA GLY A 288 -4.92 16.40 12.01
C GLY A 288 -3.99 16.88 13.10
N PHE A 289 -4.02 18.18 13.33
CA PHE A 289 -3.22 18.81 14.37
C PHE A 289 -4.01 19.85 15.17
N ALA A 290 -3.71 19.98 16.45
CA ALA A 290 -4.37 20.89 17.37
C ALA A 290 -3.39 21.85 18.03
N ALA A 291 -3.85 23.08 18.27
CA ALA A 291 -3.20 24.01 19.16
C ALA A 291 -3.66 23.73 20.60
N ILE A 292 -2.70 23.66 21.53
CA ILE A 292 -2.99 23.49 22.96
C ILE A 292 -2.60 24.76 23.70
N GLU A 293 -3.48 25.24 24.58
CA GLU A 293 -3.23 26.43 25.37
C GLU A 293 -1.94 26.33 26.17
N GLY A 294 -1.14 27.40 26.15
CA GLY A 294 0.16 27.43 26.81
C GLY A 294 1.24 26.54 26.19
N LYS A 295 0.98 25.88 25.05
CA LYS A 295 1.98 25.08 24.32
C LYS A 295 2.38 25.76 23.01
N GLN A 296 3.68 25.85 22.79
CA GLN A 296 4.26 26.37 21.54
C GLN A 296 4.46 25.28 20.48
N MET A 297 4.04 24.06 20.78
CA MET A 297 4.16 22.89 19.91
C MET A 297 2.78 22.52 19.35
N ARG A 298 2.79 21.96 18.15
CA ARG A 298 1.61 21.42 17.50
C ARG A 298 1.36 19.99 18.02
N LEU A 299 0.15 19.72 18.46
CA LEU A 299 -0.27 18.39 18.89
C LEU A 299 -0.83 17.64 17.69
N VAL A 300 -0.16 16.59 17.24
CA VAL A 300 -0.68 15.68 16.21
C VAL A 300 -1.71 14.76 16.85
N VAL A 301 -2.82 14.56 16.16
CA VAL A 301 -3.92 13.71 16.59
C VAL A 301 -4.26 12.74 15.47
N GLN A 302 -4.31 11.46 15.82
CA GLN A 302 -4.77 10.40 14.94
C GLN A 302 -5.70 9.48 15.72
N GLY A 303 -6.86 9.16 15.16
CA GLY A 303 -7.77 8.20 15.76
C GLY A 303 -8.59 7.45 14.72
N VAL A 304 -8.82 6.16 14.99
CA VAL A 304 -9.69 5.27 14.22
C VAL A 304 -10.72 4.71 15.18
N GLY A 305 -12.00 4.92 14.87
CA GLY A 305 -13.07 4.74 15.85
C GLY A 305 -12.76 5.47 17.16
N GLY A 306 -13.06 4.86 18.31
CA GLY A 306 -12.90 5.48 19.63
C GLY A 306 -11.47 5.49 20.19
N ARG A 307 -10.45 5.08 19.43
CA ARG A 307 -9.06 4.99 19.90
C ARG A 307 -8.24 6.14 19.32
N PHE A 308 -7.61 6.92 20.20
CA PHE A 308 -6.84 8.09 19.82
C PHE A 308 -5.40 8.01 20.33
N SER A 309 -4.46 8.36 19.45
CA SER A 309 -3.06 8.61 19.76
C SER A 309 -2.76 10.09 19.56
N THR A 310 -2.02 10.68 20.50
CA THR A 310 -1.57 12.07 20.40
C THR A 310 -0.12 12.20 20.78
N TYR A 311 0.61 13.06 20.06
CA TYR A 311 2.00 13.41 20.37
C TYR A 311 2.31 14.81 19.83
N PHE A 312 3.31 15.48 20.41
CA PHE A 312 3.77 16.78 19.92
C PHE A 312 4.83 16.57 18.83
N ASP A 313 4.67 17.21 17.66
CA ASP A 313 5.61 17.07 16.55
C ASP A 313 6.63 18.23 16.50
N ARG A 314 6.21 19.42 16.05
CA ARG A 314 7.06 20.58 15.82
C ARG A 314 6.51 21.84 16.51
N PRO A 315 7.35 22.85 16.75
CA PRO A 315 6.89 24.17 17.15
C PRO A 315 5.99 24.81 16.09
N TRP A 316 5.09 25.70 16.53
CA TRP A 316 4.40 26.63 15.64
C TRP A 316 5.41 27.59 15.00
N ASN A 317 5.29 27.85 13.70
CA ASN A 317 6.17 28.81 13.04
C ASN A 317 5.84 30.24 13.50
N VAL A 318 6.82 31.14 13.51
CA VAL A 318 6.63 32.55 13.93
C VAL A 318 5.60 33.29 13.07
N SER A 319 5.43 32.87 11.81
CA SER A 319 4.43 33.41 10.88
C SER A 319 3.09 32.67 10.90
N GLU A 320 2.97 31.59 11.66
CA GLU A 320 1.80 30.71 11.73
C GLU A 320 1.01 31.04 13.01
N ARG A 321 -0.27 31.40 12.87
CA ARG A 321 -1.14 31.53 14.04
C ARG A 321 -1.47 30.12 14.54
N PRO A 322 -1.23 29.78 15.82
CA PRO A 322 -1.64 28.49 16.36
C PRO A 322 -3.14 28.28 16.17
N SER A 323 -3.49 27.26 15.39
CA SER A 323 -4.88 26.88 15.11
C SER A 323 -4.99 25.37 15.02
N SER A 324 -6.17 24.85 15.31
CA SER A 324 -6.45 23.42 15.19
C SER A 324 -7.09 23.14 13.85
N ARG A 325 -6.63 22.11 13.14
CA ARG A 325 -7.24 21.62 11.91
C ARG A 325 -7.38 20.10 11.97
N MET A 326 -8.62 19.62 11.95
CA MET A 326 -8.95 18.21 11.90
C MET A 326 -9.66 17.86 10.59
N VAL A 327 -9.36 16.68 10.08
CA VAL A 327 -10.10 16.02 9.01
C VAL A 327 -10.89 14.89 9.65
N PHE A 328 -12.21 14.96 9.50
CA PHE A 328 -13.15 13.93 9.91
C PHE A 328 -13.52 13.09 8.70
N ILE A 329 -13.62 11.77 8.89
CA ILE A 329 -13.95 10.80 7.85
C ILE A 329 -14.97 9.84 8.47
N GLY A 330 -16.11 9.64 7.80
CA GLY A 330 -17.17 8.73 8.21
C GLY A 330 -18.09 8.43 7.04
N LEU A 331 -19.17 7.66 7.27
CA LEU A 331 -20.07 7.23 6.20
C LEU A 331 -20.78 8.41 5.50
N ALA A 332 -21.38 8.23 4.33
CA ALA A 332 -22.16 9.33 3.75
C ALA A 332 -23.36 9.71 4.63
N GLY A 333 -23.72 10.99 4.62
CA GLY A 333 -24.75 11.54 5.52
C GLY A 333 -24.23 12.06 6.86
N LEU A 334 -22.91 12.22 7.05
CA LEU A 334 -22.37 12.90 8.24
C LEU A 334 -22.98 14.30 8.43
N ASP A 335 -23.45 14.57 9.64
CA ASP A 335 -23.91 15.91 10.04
C ASP A 335 -22.70 16.83 10.26
N GLU A 336 -22.14 17.34 9.15
CA GLU A 336 -20.99 18.23 9.15
C GLU A 336 -21.21 19.46 10.05
N ILE A 337 -22.44 19.98 10.11
CA ILE A 337 -22.77 21.16 10.93
C ILE A 337 -22.68 20.80 12.42
N ALA A 338 -23.28 19.69 12.85
CA ALA A 338 -23.21 19.24 14.24
C ALA A 338 -21.77 18.92 14.65
N ILE A 339 -21.00 18.23 13.80
CA ILE A 339 -19.60 17.91 14.08
C ILE A 339 -18.74 19.17 14.17
N ARG A 340 -18.95 20.15 13.28
CA ARG A 340 -18.26 21.46 13.34
C ARG A 340 -18.55 22.20 14.65
N LEU A 341 -19.80 22.19 15.09
CA LEU A 341 -20.20 22.83 16.35
C LEU A 341 -19.67 22.07 17.57
N GLY A 342 -19.75 20.74 17.57
CA GLY A 342 -19.28 19.88 18.64
C GLY A 342 -17.75 19.83 18.75
N PHE A 343 -17.02 20.08 17.67
CA PHE A 343 -15.55 20.16 17.68
C PHE A 343 -15.02 21.51 18.17
N ALA A 344 -15.83 22.58 18.17
CA ALA A 344 -15.35 23.89 18.59
C ALA A 344 -14.91 23.88 20.09
N PRO A 345 -13.78 24.53 20.43
CA PRO A 345 -13.38 24.73 21.81
C PRO A 345 -14.40 25.66 22.49
N HIS A 346 -14.67 25.41 23.78
CA HIS A 346 -15.53 26.24 24.62
C HIS A 346 -14.70 27.07 25.59
#